data_AF-A0A9D5C8U0-F1
#
_entry.id   AF-A0A9D5C8U0-F1
#
_cell.length_a   1.000
_cell.length_b   1.000
_cell.length_c   1.000
_cell.angle_alpha   90.00
_cell.angle_beta   90.00
_cell.angle_gamma   90.00
#
_symmetry.space_group_name_H-M   'P 1'
#
loop_
_entity.id
_entity.type
_entity.pdbx_description
1 polymer ?
#
loop_
_entity_poly.entity_id
_entity_poly.type
_entity_poly.pdbx_seq_one_letter_code
_entity_poly.pdbx_strand_id
1 'polypeptide(L)'
;MALGSKIFMEIPESQSADSESSSASIEFEIIHPSKVSTSSSVKACITSTSGVHELLECPVCTNSMYPPIHQCPSGHTLCSSCKLRVHNHCPTCQQEMGNIRCLALEKVAESLEFPCKYQNLGCSEAFPYYSKLKHEQLCKFRPYNCPYAGSECLVTGDIPMLVAHLKNDHKVDMHDGSTFNHRYVKSNPHEVENATWMLTVFNCFGQHFCLHFEAFLLGVAPVYMAFLRFMGDENEAKNFSYSLEVGGNGRKMIWQGVPRSIRDGHRKVRDSFDGLVIHRNMALFFSGANKQELKLRVTGTMAVDMVVLLKLKLLAAAGGHPHCHLHVALLWFFLLKLPLATRMRGSYTDMVFSMRLFFFRLNRVLFPDTPGRNGRRWERALRLFHERVAEDGRYSPNAQSNEDSLHTFSMLAL
;
A
#
# COMPACT_ATOMS: atom_id res chain seq x y z
N MET A 1 9.71 -14.76 58.24
CA MET A 1 11.12 -14.84 58.67
C MET A 1 11.81 -15.88 57.80
N ALA A 2 12.97 -15.53 57.24
CA ALA A 2 13.67 -16.27 56.18
C ALA A 2 14.35 -17.56 56.69
N LEU A 3 14.49 -18.57 55.82
CA LEU A 3 15.69 -19.42 55.72
C LEU A 3 15.69 -20.27 54.43
N GLY A 4 16.87 -20.41 53.81
CA GLY A 4 17.26 -21.46 52.84
C GLY A 4 16.86 -21.22 51.38
N SER A 5 17.67 -21.44 50.34
CA SER A 5 18.94 -22.19 50.25
C SER A 5 19.59 -21.90 48.89
N LYS A 6 20.92 -21.72 48.89
CA LYS A 6 21.78 -21.73 47.69
C LYS A 6 21.96 -23.17 47.21
N ILE A 7 21.84 -23.40 45.90
CA ILE A 7 22.39 -24.60 45.25
C ILE A 7 23.21 -24.12 44.05
N PHE A 8 24.47 -24.55 44.07
CA PHE A 8 25.53 -24.39 43.09
C PHE A 8 25.45 -25.59 42.15
N MET A 9 25.59 -25.42 40.84
CA MET A 9 25.91 -26.57 39.96
C MET A 9 26.78 -26.13 38.80
N GLU A 10 27.82 -26.93 38.59
CA GLU A 10 29.07 -26.65 37.90
C GLU A 10 29.00 -26.76 36.37
N ILE A 11 29.97 -26.11 35.75
CA ILE A 11 30.41 -26.24 34.36
C ILE A 11 31.19 -27.55 34.20
N PRO A 12 31.09 -28.25 33.06
CA PRO A 12 32.18 -29.08 32.58
C PRO A 12 32.75 -28.55 31.25
N GLU A 13 34.05 -28.25 31.27
CA GLU A 13 34.90 -28.25 30.08
C GLU A 13 35.13 -29.70 29.61
N SER A 14 35.20 -29.92 28.31
CA SER A 14 35.89 -31.09 27.76
C SER A 14 36.51 -30.77 26.39
N GLN A 15 37.70 -31.34 26.22
CA GLN A 15 38.77 -31.00 25.29
C GLN A 15 38.57 -31.52 23.86
N SER A 16 39.38 -30.92 22.99
CA SER A 16 39.78 -31.27 21.63
C SER A 16 40.19 -32.74 21.40
N ALA A 17 39.89 -33.25 20.21
CA ALA A 17 40.77 -34.14 19.45
C ALA A 17 40.42 -34.09 17.95
N ASP A 18 41.47 -34.04 17.14
CA ASP A 18 41.53 -33.85 15.70
C ASP A 18 41.02 -35.05 14.88
N SER A 19 40.60 -34.79 13.64
CA SER A 19 40.76 -35.75 12.54
C SER A 19 40.80 -35.01 11.19
N GLU A 20 41.99 -35.06 10.58
CA GLU A 20 42.36 -34.54 9.27
C GLU A 20 41.59 -35.24 8.12
N SER A 21 41.34 -34.53 7.01
CA SER A 21 41.90 -34.92 5.70
C SER A 21 41.56 -33.92 4.56
N SER A 22 42.62 -33.30 4.05
CA SER A 22 42.99 -33.11 2.63
C SER A 22 42.13 -32.30 1.64
N SER A 23 42.79 -31.21 1.20
CA SER A 23 43.07 -30.81 -0.19
C SER A 23 41.94 -30.33 -1.11
N ALA A 24 41.98 -29.03 -1.47
CA ALA A 24 42.46 -28.57 -2.78
C ALA A 24 42.34 -27.04 -2.89
N SER A 25 43.47 -26.39 -3.08
CA SER A 25 43.59 -24.98 -3.48
C SER A 25 43.08 -24.79 -4.91
N ILE A 26 42.14 -23.88 -5.10
CA ILE A 26 41.78 -23.35 -6.42
C ILE A 26 42.01 -21.85 -6.38
N GLU A 27 43.13 -21.44 -6.96
CA GLU A 27 43.35 -20.09 -7.46
C GLU A 27 42.30 -19.78 -8.54
N PHE A 28 41.70 -18.58 -8.49
CA PHE A 28 41.03 -18.05 -9.67
C PHE A 28 41.50 -16.61 -9.91
N GLU A 29 42.13 -16.46 -11.06
CA GLU A 29 42.79 -15.26 -11.57
C GLU A 29 41.86 -14.06 -11.72
N ILE A 30 42.42 -12.90 -11.39
CA ILE A 30 41.89 -11.57 -11.63
C ILE A 30 42.14 -11.22 -13.10
N ILE A 31 41.08 -11.13 -13.90
CA ILE A 31 41.15 -10.64 -15.28
C ILE A 31 41.05 -9.11 -15.29
N HIS A 32 42.16 -8.45 -15.62
CA HIS A 32 42.21 -7.05 -16.05
C HIS A 32 41.81 -6.92 -17.54
N PRO A 33 41.00 -5.92 -17.93
CA PRO A 33 40.99 -5.41 -19.29
C PRO A 33 41.74 -4.08 -19.39
N SER A 34 42.73 -4.08 -20.27
CA SER A 34 43.61 -2.98 -20.65
C SER A 34 42.91 -1.84 -21.40
N LYS A 35 43.44 -0.63 -21.17
CA LYS A 35 43.10 0.66 -21.80
C LYS A 35 43.38 0.66 -23.31
N VAL A 36 42.50 1.31 -24.08
CA VAL A 36 42.82 1.95 -25.36
C VAL A 36 42.43 3.42 -25.27
N SER A 37 43.38 4.28 -25.64
CA SER A 37 43.36 5.74 -25.59
C SER A 37 42.77 6.34 -26.87
N THR A 38 41.86 7.30 -26.72
CA THR A 38 41.62 8.36 -27.71
C THR A 38 41.48 9.70 -27.00
N SER A 39 42.26 10.66 -27.46
CA SER A 39 42.44 12.00 -26.94
C SER A 39 41.37 12.96 -27.46
N SER A 40 40.76 13.72 -26.56
CA SER A 40 40.18 15.02 -26.88
C SER A 40 40.15 15.90 -25.63
N SER A 41 41.07 16.86 -25.59
CA SER A 41 41.09 17.94 -24.61
C SER A 41 39.85 18.82 -24.73
N VAL A 42 38.99 18.78 -23.72
CA VAL A 42 38.11 19.90 -23.37
C VAL A 42 38.21 20.07 -21.85
N LYS A 43 38.97 21.08 -21.41
CA LYS A 43 39.04 21.47 -19.99
C LYS A 43 37.69 22.05 -19.57
N ALA A 44 36.83 21.21 -19.01
CA ALA A 44 35.76 21.64 -18.13
C ALA A 44 36.26 21.48 -16.69
N CYS A 45 36.32 22.59 -15.96
CA CYS A 45 36.58 22.59 -14.52
C CYS A 45 35.39 21.91 -13.83
N ILE A 46 35.48 20.59 -13.60
CA ILE A 46 34.61 19.88 -12.68
C ILE A 46 35.30 19.98 -11.33
N THR A 47 34.98 21.02 -10.57
CA THR A 47 35.37 21.13 -9.17
C THR A 47 34.70 19.96 -8.42
N SER A 48 35.49 19.07 -7.85
CA SER A 48 35.06 17.83 -7.21
C SER A 48 34.22 18.12 -5.96
N THR A 49 32.89 18.13 -6.11
CA THR A 49 31.93 18.16 -5.00
C THR A 49 32.12 16.97 -4.04
N SER A 50 32.70 15.86 -4.51
CA SER A 50 32.98 14.65 -3.73
C SER A 50 33.84 14.90 -2.49
N GLY A 51 34.92 15.68 -2.61
CA GLY A 51 35.84 15.92 -1.49
C GLY A 51 35.21 16.71 -0.35
N VAL A 52 34.22 17.56 -0.65
CA VAL A 52 33.50 18.32 0.39
C VAL A 52 32.48 17.43 1.12
N HIS A 53 31.86 16.48 0.41
CA HIS A 53 30.96 15.50 1.02
C HIS A 53 31.69 14.53 1.95
N GLU A 54 32.92 14.13 1.61
CA GLU A 54 33.78 13.29 2.45
C GLU A 54 34.11 13.97 3.79
N LEU A 55 34.37 15.28 3.79
CA LEU A 55 34.62 16.05 5.02
C LEU A 55 33.40 16.10 5.96
N LEU A 56 32.21 15.85 5.43
CA LEU A 56 30.98 15.79 6.19
C LEU A 56 30.58 14.36 6.55
N GLU A 57 31.39 13.34 6.27
CA GLU A 57 31.08 11.99 6.69
C GLU A 57 31.42 11.77 8.16
N CYS A 58 30.47 11.24 8.95
CA CYS A 58 30.74 10.94 10.35
C CYS A 58 31.61 9.67 10.46
N PRO A 59 32.75 9.71 11.16
CA PRO A 59 33.66 8.55 11.26
C PRO A 59 33.07 7.36 12.05
N VAL A 60 31.93 7.54 12.74
CA VAL A 60 31.30 6.50 13.56
C VAL A 60 30.15 5.81 12.84
N CYS A 61 29.30 6.56 12.13
CA CYS A 61 28.11 6.01 11.49
C CYS A 61 28.11 6.11 9.98
N THR A 62 29.19 6.65 9.39
CA THR A 62 29.40 6.82 7.93
C THR A 62 28.26 7.56 7.23
N ASN A 63 27.41 8.26 7.98
CA ASN A 63 26.36 9.11 7.46
C ASN A 63 26.86 10.54 7.37
N SER A 64 26.29 11.33 6.44
CA SER A 64 26.52 12.76 6.39
C SER A 64 26.15 13.42 7.73
N MET A 65 27.07 14.23 8.25
CA MET A 65 26.93 15.06 9.44
C MET A 65 26.11 16.29 9.11
N TYR A 66 25.33 16.72 10.09
CA TYR A 66 24.46 17.88 9.97
C TYR A 66 24.48 18.71 11.25
N PRO A 67 24.15 20.01 11.17
CA PRO A 67 24.05 20.85 12.34
C PRO A 67 23.09 20.24 13.40
N PRO A 68 23.48 20.16 14.69
CA PRO A 68 24.78 20.56 15.22
C PRO A 68 25.89 19.52 14.97
N ILE A 69 26.99 19.96 14.35
CA ILE A 69 28.20 19.16 14.15
C ILE A 69 29.14 19.45 15.31
N HIS A 70 29.49 18.42 16.09
CA HIS A 70 30.33 18.58 17.27
C HIS A 70 31.80 18.37 16.94
N GLN A 71 32.67 19.10 17.63
CA GLN A 71 34.11 19.07 17.43
C GLN A 71 34.82 18.85 18.76
N CYS A 72 35.83 17.99 18.85
CA CYS A 72 36.68 17.93 20.05
C CYS A 72 37.73 19.05 20.06
N PRO A 73 38.41 19.33 21.18
CA PRO A 73 39.48 20.33 21.24
C PRO A 73 40.61 20.11 20.21
N SER A 74 40.86 18.86 19.80
CA SER A 74 41.83 18.51 18.75
C SER A 74 41.33 18.69 17.31
N GLY A 75 40.06 19.02 17.09
CA GLY A 75 39.52 19.28 15.75
C GLY A 75 38.73 18.15 15.07
N HIS A 76 38.65 16.96 15.65
CA HIS A 76 37.86 15.86 15.08
C HIS A 76 36.35 16.10 15.26
N THR A 77 35.55 15.74 14.25
CA THR A 77 34.12 16.01 14.21
C THR A 77 33.23 14.78 14.30
N LEU A 78 32.04 14.95 14.88
CA LEU A 78 31.01 13.93 15.03
C LEU A 78 29.60 14.53 14.85
N CYS A 79 28.65 13.72 14.37
CA CYS A 79 27.23 14.08 14.43
C CYS A 79 26.67 13.95 15.86
N SER A 80 25.54 14.60 16.12
CA SER A 80 24.94 14.66 17.46
C SER A 80 24.55 13.28 18.01
N SER A 81 24.06 12.37 17.17
CA SER A 81 23.70 11.02 17.60
C SER A 81 24.93 10.18 17.98
N CYS A 82 26.04 10.34 17.24
CA CYS A 82 27.25 9.60 17.53
C CYS A 82 27.97 10.12 18.77
N LYS A 83 27.95 11.44 19.04
CA LYS A 83 28.45 12.01 20.30
C LYS A 83 27.85 11.34 21.53
N LEU A 84 26.54 11.07 21.51
CA LEU A 84 25.86 10.34 22.59
C LEU A 84 26.30 8.87 22.67
N ARG A 85 26.40 8.18 21.52
CA ARG A 85 26.84 6.77 21.44
C ARG A 85 28.26 6.55 21.95
N VAL A 86 29.16 7.51 21.75
CA VAL A 86 30.56 7.45 22.21
C VAL A 86 30.74 8.09 23.59
N HIS A 87 29.64 8.28 24.34
CA HIS A 87 29.66 8.80 25.70
C HIS A 87 30.46 10.11 25.86
N ASN A 88 30.29 11.05 24.93
CA ASN A 88 30.97 12.35 24.94
C ASN A 88 32.50 12.31 24.78
N HIS A 89 33.08 11.21 24.29
CA HIS A 89 34.53 11.09 24.05
C HIS A 89 34.84 10.94 22.56
N CYS A 90 35.88 11.62 22.08
CA CYS A 90 36.31 11.53 20.70
C CYS A 90 36.87 10.12 20.41
N PRO A 91 36.34 9.38 19.42
CA PRO A 91 36.85 8.04 19.10
C PRO A 91 38.27 8.07 18.51
N THR A 92 38.72 9.21 17.98
CA THR A 92 40.03 9.35 17.34
C THR A 92 41.13 9.71 18.32
N CYS A 93 40.91 10.72 19.18
CA CYS A 93 41.94 11.21 20.11
C CYS A 93 41.61 11.00 21.60
N GLN A 94 40.48 10.36 21.90
CA GLN A 94 40.00 10.03 23.27
C GLN A 94 39.72 11.23 24.18
N GLN A 95 39.89 12.47 23.70
CA GLN A 95 39.55 13.67 24.45
C GLN A 95 38.04 13.83 24.60
N GLU A 96 37.62 14.46 25.70
CA GLU A 96 36.23 14.84 25.90
C GLU A 96 35.77 15.84 24.83
N MET A 97 34.61 15.60 24.24
CA MET A 97 34.04 16.42 23.16
C MET A 97 33.50 17.78 23.67
N GLY A 98 33.16 17.89 24.96
CA GLY A 98 32.55 19.08 25.54
C GLY A 98 31.27 19.51 24.79
N ASN A 99 30.99 20.81 24.72
CA ASN A 99 29.89 21.37 23.93
C ASN A 99 30.38 22.27 22.78
N ILE A 100 31.47 21.88 22.12
CA ILE A 100 32.06 22.65 21.01
C ILE A 100 31.38 22.22 19.70
N ARG A 101 30.97 23.20 18.89
CA ARG A 101 30.36 23.00 17.56
C ARG A 101 31.29 23.46 16.45
N CYS A 102 31.37 22.69 15.37
CA CYS A 102 32.11 23.07 14.17
C CYS A 102 31.23 23.95 13.26
N LEU A 103 31.05 25.22 13.63
CA LEU A 103 30.21 26.16 12.87
C LEU A 103 30.65 26.32 11.40
N ALA A 104 31.94 26.14 11.12
CA ALA A 104 32.47 26.17 9.75
C ALA A 104 31.91 25.02 8.91
N LEU A 105 31.97 23.77 9.40
CA LEU A 105 31.39 22.62 8.70
C LEU A 105 29.86 22.68 8.65
N GLU A 106 29.22 23.26 9.65
CA GLU A 106 27.77 23.53 9.60
C GLU A 106 27.41 24.46 8.45
N LYS A 107 28.14 25.57 8.28
CA LYS A 107 27.93 26.53 7.18
C LYS A 107 28.23 25.92 5.81
N VAL A 108 29.25 25.05 5.72
CA VAL A 108 29.51 24.28 4.49
C VAL A 108 28.35 23.33 4.21
N ALA A 109 27.89 22.56 5.20
CA ALA A 109 26.76 21.64 5.05
C ALA A 109 25.47 22.35 4.62
N GLU A 110 25.22 23.57 5.10
CA GLU A 110 24.07 24.39 4.68
C GLU A 110 24.10 24.79 3.21
N SER A 111 25.28 24.87 2.59
CA SER A 111 25.44 25.22 1.17
C SER A 111 25.36 24.03 0.21
N LEU A 112 25.19 22.81 0.73
CA LEU A 112 25.21 21.58 -0.06
C LEU A 112 23.84 20.93 -0.12
N GLU A 113 23.63 20.21 -1.22
CA GLU A 113 22.52 19.28 -1.37
C GLU A 113 23.01 17.86 -1.10
N PHE A 114 22.19 17.08 -0.41
CA PHE A 114 22.53 15.71 -0.06
C PHE A 114 21.52 14.78 -0.73
N PRO A 115 21.98 13.65 -1.29
CA PRO A 115 21.06 12.66 -1.82
C PRO A 115 20.15 12.13 -0.71
N CYS A 116 18.91 11.81 -1.08
CA CYS A 116 17.97 11.12 -0.22
C CYS A 116 18.56 9.78 0.26
N LYS A 117 18.37 9.40 1.54
CA LYS A 117 18.86 8.09 2.04
C LYS A 117 18.28 6.88 1.29
N TYR A 118 17.16 7.04 0.58
CA TYR A 118 16.56 5.99 -0.25
C TYR A 118 17.07 6.01 -1.69
N GLN A 119 18.23 6.62 -1.96
CA GLN A 119 18.86 6.63 -3.29
C GLN A 119 19.05 5.22 -3.85
N ASN A 120 19.50 4.30 -3.00
CA ASN A 120 19.67 2.88 -3.37
C ASN A 120 18.35 2.17 -3.68
N LEU A 121 17.21 2.77 -3.34
CA LEU A 121 15.87 2.26 -3.65
C LEU A 121 15.22 2.99 -4.83
N GLY A 122 15.95 3.89 -5.51
CA GLY A 122 15.51 4.57 -6.73
C GLY A 122 15.24 6.07 -6.59
N CYS A 123 15.44 6.66 -5.40
CA CYS A 123 15.28 8.12 -5.23
C CYS A 123 16.51 8.88 -5.76
N SER A 124 16.39 9.51 -6.93
CA SER A 124 17.48 10.31 -7.51
C SER A 124 17.53 11.77 -7.04
N GLU A 125 16.68 12.15 -6.08
CA GLU A 125 16.56 13.54 -5.64
C GLU A 125 17.60 13.88 -4.55
N ALA A 126 18.14 15.10 -4.64
CA ALA A 126 19.03 15.69 -3.65
C ALA A 126 18.40 16.97 -3.08
N PHE A 127 18.62 17.23 -1.80
CA PHE A 127 18.02 18.36 -1.11
C PHE A 127 18.98 18.96 -0.07
N PRO A 128 18.86 20.27 0.25
CA PRO A 128 19.47 20.85 1.44
C PRO A 128 19.02 20.12 2.71
N TYR A 129 19.83 20.08 3.77
CA TYR A 129 19.60 19.25 4.96
C TYR A 129 18.16 19.28 5.52
N TYR A 130 17.64 20.47 5.85
CA TYR A 130 16.32 20.59 6.45
C TYR A 130 15.19 20.14 5.50
N SER A 131 15.37 20.36 4.20
CA SER A 131 14.42 19.92 3.18
C SER A 131 14.53 18.41 2.93
N LYS A 132 15.74 17.84 3.00
CA LYS A 132 16.00 16.41 2.90
C LYS A 132 15.24 15.64 3.98
N LEU A 133 15.31 16.07 5.24
CA LEU A 133 14.60 15.39 6.34
C LEU A 133 13.08 15.35 6.11
N LYS A 134 12.50 16.45 5.62
CA LYS A 134 11.07 16.50 5.27
C LYS A 134 10.75 15.58 4.10
N HIS A 135 11.57 15.62 3.05
CA HIS A 135 11.43 14.73 1.90
C HIS A 135 11.50 13.26 2.32
N GLU A 136 12.47 12.85 3.13
CA GLU A 136 12.65 11.45 3.53
C GLU A 136 11.49 10.87 4.34
N GLN A 137 10.68 11.71 4.98
CA GLN A 137 9.46 11.25 5.66
C GLN A 137 8.35 10.90 4.67
N LEU A 138 8.32 11.59 3.52
CA LEU A 138 7.28 11.53 2.49
C LEU A 138 7.76 10.87 1.18
N CYS A 139 9.01 10.44 1.11
CA CYS A 139 9.61 9.88 -0.09
C CYS A 139 8.85 8.63 -0.53
N LYS A 140 8.47 8.57 -1.81
CA LYS A 140 7.76 7.42 -2.39
C LYS A 140 8.57 6.11 -2.31
N PHE A 141 9.90 6.21 -2.31
CA PHE A 141 10.82 5.07 -2.22
C PHE A 141 11.11 4.65 -0.78
N ARG A 142 10.54 5.33 0.22
CA ARG A 142 10.65 4.93 1.62
C ARG A 142 10.03 3.54 1.82
N PRO A 143 10.71 2.57 2.44
CA PRO A 143 10.10 1.28 2.79
C PRO A 143 8.89 1.44 3.71
N TYR A 144 7.93 0.53 3.60
CA TYR A 144 6.77 0.44 4.49
C TYR A 144 7.11 -0.39 5.72
N ASN A 145 6.48 -0.09 6.84
CA ASN A 145 6.55 -0.94 8.04
C ASN A 145 5.49 -2.04 7.97
N CYS A 146 5.76 -3.18 8.57
CA CYS A 146 4.78 -4.25 8.70
C CYS A 146 3.47 -3.73 9.34
N PRO A 147 2.29 -3.92 8.72
CA PRO A 147 1.02 -3.41 9.23
C PRO A 147 0.37 -4.30 10.30
N TYR A 148 1.04 -5.36 10.74
CA TYR A 148 0.56 -6.31 11.74
C TYR A 148 0.49 -5.65 13.14
N ALA A 149 -0.67 -5.75 13.78
CA ALA A 149 -0.93 -5.09 15.06
C ALA A 149 -0.66 -5.98 16.29
N GLY A 150 -0.36 -7.26 16.08
CA GLY A 150 -0.27 -8.24 17.16
C GLY A 150 1.04 -8.38 17.88
N SER A 151 2.07 -7.77 17.33
CA SER A 151 3.41 -7.78 17.88
C SER A 151 4.10 -6.51 17.45
N GLU A 152 5.10 -6.08 18.21
CA GLU A 152 6.00 -4.98 17.84
C GLU A 152 6.96 -5.45 16.73
N CYS A 153 6.42 -5.72 15.54
CA CYS A 153 7.17 -6.18 14.38
C CYS A 153 7.89 -4.99 13.73
N LEU A 154 9.22 -5.09 13.65
CA LEU A 154 10.09 -4.03 13.12
C LEU A 154 10.46 -4.26 11.64
N VAL A 155 9.87 -5.26 10.98
CA VAL A 155 10.15 -5.56 9.57
C VAL A 155 9.69 -4.41 8.68
N THR A 156 10.57 -4.00 7.77
CA THR A 156 10.30 -2.95 6.78
C THR A 156 10.68 -3.41 5.38
N GLY A 157 9.91 -3.02 4.37
CA GLY A 157 10.24 -3.29 2.96
C GLY A 157 9.20 -2.79 1.98
N ASP A 158 9.26 -3.29 0.75
CA ASP A 158 8.23 -3.05 -0.25
C ASP A 158 6.97 -3.89 0.01
N ILE A 159 5.90 -3.61 -0.74
CA ILE A 159 4.60 -4.27 -0.55
C ILE A 159 4.69 -5.78 -0.81
N PRO A 160 5.31 -6.28 -1.89
CA PRO A 160 5.44 -7.72 -2.12
C PRO A 160 6.18 -8.44 -0.99
N MET A 161 7.29 -7.89 -0.48
CA MET A 161 8.01 -8.48 0.65
C MET A 161 7.13 -8.51 1.90
N LEU A 162 6.46 -7.41 2.21
CA LEU A 162 5.57 -7.35 3.38
C LEU A 162 4.40 -8.34 3.29
N VAL A 163 3.81 -8.54 2.11
CA VAL A 163 2.74 -9.54 1.92
C VAL A 163 3.28 -10.95 2.18
N ALA A 164 4.47 -11.28 1.66
CA ALA A 164 5.10 -12.56 1.92
C ALA A 164 5.42 -12.75 3.42
N HIS A 165 5.96 -11.72 4.06
CA HIS A 165 6.23 -11.69 5.50
C HIS A 165 4.96 -11.90 6.34
N LEU A 166 3.87 -11.17 6.03
CA LEU A 166 2.58 -11.32 6.72
C LEU A 166 2.04 -12.75 6.61
N LYS A 167 2.16 -13.38 5.43
CA LYS A 167 1.75 -14.77 5.21
C LYS A 167 2.62 -15.77 5.98
N ASN A 168 3.94 -15.60 5.89
CA ASN A 168 4.88 -16.62 6.33
C ASN A 168 5.17 -16.54 7.83
N ASP A 169 5.34 -15.33 8.36
CA ASP A 169 5.79 -15.12 9.74
C ASP A 169 4.62 -14.84 10.67
N HIS A 170 3.64 -14.07 10.21
CA HIS A 170 2.45 -13.72 10.99
C HIS A 170 1.21 -14.60 10.73
N LYS A 171 1.31 -15.52 9.76
CA LYS A 171 0.21 -16.44 9.36
C LYS A 171 -1.11 -15.72 9.07
N VAL A 172 -1.01 -14.52 8.49
CA VAL A 172 -2.17 -13.69 8.15
C VAL A 172 -2.96 -14.33 7.00
N ASP A 173 -4.28 -14.34 7.14
CA ASP A 173 -5.19 -14.82 6.11
C ASP A 173 -5.12 -13.94 4.85
N MET A 174 -4.98 -14.60 3.69
CA MET A 174 -4.88 -13.98 2.37
C MET A 174 -6.12 -14.33 1.57
N HIS A 175 -6.78 -13.33 0.99
CA HIS A 175 -8.00 -13.51 0.20
C HIS A 175 -7.90 -12.80 -1.15
N ASP A 176 -8.43 -13.43 -2.20
CA ASP A 176 -8.59 -12.79 -3.51
C ASP A 176 -10.01 -12.26 -3.69
N GLY A 177 -10.11 -11.07 -4.27
CA GLY A 177 -11.39 -10.46 -4.65
C GLY A 177 -11.73 -9.20 -3.86
N SER A 178 -12.68 -8.44 -4.40
CA SER A 178 -13.06 -7.13 -3.88
C SER A 178 -14.22 -7.17 -2.89
N THR A 179 -14.72 -8.35 -2.53
CA THR A 179 -15.84 -8.50 -1.60
C THR A 179 -15.55 -9.58 -0.57
N PHE A 180 -15.98 -9.37 0.67
CA PHE A 180 -15.76 -10.34 1.74
C PHE A 180 -16.90 -10.40 2.74
N ASN A 181 -16.93 -11.48 3.51
CA ASN A 181 -17.88 -11.72 4.57
C ASN A 181 -17.13 -12.33 5.75
N HIS A 182 -16.75 -11.49 6.70
CA HIS A 182 -15.99 -11.90 7.87
C HIS A 182 -16.93 -12.08 9.06
N ARG A 183 -16.81 -13.22 9.75
CA ARG A 183 -17.64 -13.55 10.92
C ARG A 183 -16.77 -13.50 12.17
N TYR A 184 -17.11 -12.60 13.07
CA TYR A 184 -16.55 -12.55 14.41
C TYR A 184 -17.52 -13.20 15.41
N VAL A 185 -17.02 -14.17 16.19
CA VAL A 185 -17.79 -14.87 17.21
C VAL A 185 -17.03 -14.82 18.53
N LYS A 186 -17.68 -14.34 19.60
CA LYS A 186 -17.15 -14.43 20.97
C LYS A 186 -18.14 -15.16 21.84
N SER A 187 -17.67 -16.21 22.51
CA SER A 187 -18.48 -17.07 23.38
C SER A 187 -19.03 -16.33 24.60
N ASN A 188 -18.24 -15.44 25.21
CA ASN A 188 -18.70 -14.57 26.28
C ASN A 188 -18.80 -13.12 25.78
N PRO A 189 -20.01 -12.57 25.57
CA PRO A 189 -20.17 -11.19 25.11
C PRO A 189 -19.70 -10.14 26.12
N HIS A 190 -19.49 -10.53 27.39
CA HIS A 190 -19.04 -9.68 28.48
C HIS A 190 -17.53 -9.55 28.60
N GLU A 191 -16.80 -10.51 28.06
CA GLU A 191 -15.35 -10.44 27.94
C GLU A 191 -14.98 -9.67 26.68
N VAL A 192 -14.55 -8.43 26.88
CA VAL A 192 -13.69 -7.76 25.91
C VAL A 192 -12.28 -7.93 26.44
N GLU A 193 -11.62 -8.99 25.98
CA GLU A 193 -10.17 -9.06 26.10
C GLU A 193 -9.59 -7.79 25.46
N ASN A 194 -8.66 -7.14 26.16
CA ASN A 194 -7.97 -6.00 25.60
C ASN A 194 -7.29 -6.43 24.29
N ALA A 195 -7.72 -5.82 23.18
CA ALA A 195 -7.09 -5.90 21.88
C ALA A 195 -7.06 -7.29 21.22
N THR A 196 -8.23 -7.92 21.02
CA THR A 196 -8.34 -8.91 19.93
C THR A 196 -8.26 -8.15 18.60
N TRP A 197 -7.12 -8.22 17.95
CA TRP A 197 -6.92 -7.66 16.61
C TRP A 197 -6.94 -8.83 15.62
N MET A 198 -7.61 -8.61 14.50
CA MET A 198 -7.55 -9.51 13.35
C MET A 198 -7.09 -8.70 12.15
N LEU A 199 -6.11 -9.24 11.44
CA LEU A 199 -5.63 -8.72 10.18
C LEU A 199 -5.95 -9.74 9.09
N THR A 200 -6.61 -9.29 8.03
CA THR A 200 -6.81 -10.07 6.80
C THR A 200 -6.34 -9.24 5.62
N VAL A 201 -5.60 -9.84 4.71
CA VAL A 201 -5.09 -9.17 3.50
C VAL A 201 -5.92 -9.61 2.30
N PHE A 202 -6.34 -8.64 1.51
CA PHE A 202 -7.10 -8.81 0.28
C PHE A 202 -6.28 -8.39 -0.93
N ASN A 203 -6.22 -9.25 -1.93
CA ASN A 203 -5.67 -8.97 -3.25
C ASN A 203 -6.81 -8.69 -4.22
N CYS A 204 -6.91 -7.44 -4.68
CA CYS A 204 -7.90 -7.04 -5.68
C CYS A 204 -7.41 -5.84 -6.49
N PHE A 205 -7.85 -5.73 -7.74
CA PHE A 205 -7.43 -4.65 -8.65
C PHE A 205 -5.91 -4.54 -8.86
N GLY A 206 -5.17 -5.64 -8.68
CA GLY A 206 -3.70 -5.65 -8.73
C GLY A 206 -3.03 -4.97 -7.53
N GLN A 207 -3.77 -4.76 -6.45
CA GLN A 207 -3.32 -4.07 -5.24
C GLN A 207 -3.69 -4.85 -3.98
N HIS A 208 -3.05 -4.51 -2.87
CA HIS A 208 -3.27 -5.18 -1.58
C HIS A 208 -3.94 -4.25 -0.57
N PHE A 209 -4.89 -4.80 0.18
CA PHE A 209 -5.66 -4.09 1.21
C PHE A 209 -5.66 -4.90 2.49
N CYS A 210 -5.58 -4.23 3.63
CA CYS A 210 -5.64 -4.84 4.95
C CYS A 210 -6.96 -4.49 5.63
N LEU A 211 -7.77 -5.48 5.97
CA LEU A 211 -8.87 -5.31 6.90
C LEU A 211 -8.31 -5.44 8.33
N HIS A 212 -8.53 -4.39 9.11
CA HIS A 212 -8.29 -4.39 10.55
C HIS A 212 -9.63 -4.48 11.27
N PHE A 213 -9.72 -5.41 12.21
CA PHE A 213 -10.79 -5.49 13.19
C PHE A 213 -10.17 -5.47 14.57
N GLU A 214 -10.58 -4.54 15.43
CA GLU A 214 -10.05 -4.38 16.79
C GLU A 214 -11.21 -4.19 17.78
N ALA A 215 -11.13 -4.86 18.93
CA ALA A 215 -11.98 -4.59 20.08
C ALA A 215 -11.18 -3.80 21.14
N PHE A 216 -11.72 -2.67 21.59
CA PHE A 216 -11.06 -1.81 22.58
C PHE A 216 -12.08 -1.08 23.47
N LEU A 217 -11.59 -0.38 24.49
CA LEU A 217 -12.39 0.44 25.39
C LEU A 217 -12.34 1.90 24.94
N LEU A 218 -13.51 2.47 24.66
CA LEU A 218 -13.69 3.90 24.49
C LEU A 218 -14.15 4.50 25.82
N GLY A 219 -13.20 5.03 26.59
CA GLY A 219 -13.42 5.35 28.00
C GLY A 219 -13.66 4.08 28.80
N VAL A 220 -14.89 3.87 29.28
CA VAL A 220 -15.32 2.63 29.95
C VAL A 220 -16.19 1.73 29.05
N ALA A 221 -16.52 2.19 27.84
CA ALA A 221 -17.45 1.51 26.97
C ALA A 221 -16.71 0.61 25.95
N PRO A 222 -16.99 -0.70 25.91
CA PRO A 222 -16.44 -1.57 24.88
C PRO A 222 -16.99 -1.25 23.48
N VAL A 223 -16.08 -1.14 22.52
CA VAL A 223 -16.36 -0.88 21.12
C VAL A 223 -15.60 -1.86 20.23
N TYR A 224 -16.21 -2.17 19.09
CA TYR A 224 -15.59 -2.94 18.01
C TYR A 224 -15.39 -1.98 16.84
N MET A 225 -14.22 -2.00 16.22
CA MET A 225 -13.95 -1.15 15.08
C MET A 225 -13.41 -1.97 13.93
N ALA A 226 -13.97 -1.74 12.75
CA ALA A 226 -13.50 -2.33 11.50
C ALA A 226 -13.11 -1.21 10.52
N PHE A 227 -11.96 -1.31 9.88
CA PHE A 227 -11.53 -0.37 8.85
C PHE A 227 -10.60 -1.06 7.85
N LEU A 228 -10.54 -0.51 6.65
CA LEU A 228 -9.67 -0.99 5.59
C LEU A 228 -8.50 -0.03 5.38
N ARG A 229 -7.29 -0.57 5.25
CA ARG A 229 -6.09 0.18 4.87
C ARG A 229 -5.54 -0.30 3.54
N PHE A 230 -5.05 0.62 2.72
CA PHE A 230 -4.38 0.36 1.45
C PHE A 230 -2.89 0.11 1.69
N MET A 231 -2.37 -1.01 1.18
CA MET A 231 -0.95 -1.34 1.24
C MET A 231 -0.19 -0.60 0.14
N GLY A 232 0.04 0.69 0.34
CA GLY A 232 0.75 1.58 -0.58
C GLY A 232 0.67 3.02 -0.08
N ASP A 233 0.87 4.01 -0.94
CA ASP A 233 0.88 5.42 -0.52
C ASP A 233 -0.51 6.07 -0.50
N GLU A 234 -0.61 7.26 0.10
CA GLU A 234 -1.89 7.98 0.27
C GLU A 234 -2.48 8.50 -1.05
N ASN A 235 -1.65 8.83 -2.04
CA ASN A 235 -2.15 9.30 -3.33
C ASN A 235 -2.74 8.16 -4.15
N GLU A 236 -2.12 6.99 -4.12
CA GLU A 236 -2.68 5.78 -4.71
C GLU A 236 -3.95 5.32 -4.01
N ALA A 237 -4.00 5.41 -2.68
CA ALA A 237 -5.16 5.01 -1.89
C ALA A 237 -6.45 5.78 -2.27
N LYS A 238 -6.33 7.06 -2.66
CA LYS A 238 -7.44 7.91 -3.14
C LYS A 238 -8.12 7.38 -4.40
N ASN A 239 -7.49 6.46 -5.12
CA ASN A 239 -8.09 5.82 -6.29
C ASN A 239 -9.08 4.71 -5.92
N PHE A 240 -9.25 4.42 -4.63
CA PHE A 240 -10.10 3.35 -4.14
C PHE A 240 -11.11 3.88 -3.13
N SER A 241 -12.22 3.16 -3.03
CA SER A 241 -13.21 3.33 -1.98
C SER A 241 -13.59 1.97 -1.41
N TYR A 242 -14.10 1.95 -0.19
CA TYR A 242 -14.61 0.75 0.44
C TYR A 242 -15.90 1.04 1.20
N SER A 243 -16.72 0.00 1.33
CA SER A 243 -17.93 -0.01 2.13
C SER A 243 -17.86 -1.17 3.11
N LEU A 244 -18.06 -0.92 4.39
CA LEU A 244 -18.23 -1.93 5.42
C LEU A 244 -19.68 -1.91 5.91
N GLU A 245 -20.24 -3.08 6.11
CA GLU A 245 -21.61 -3.26 6.54
C GLU A 245 -21.67 -4.28 7.67
N VAL A 246 -22.44 -3.95 8.70
CA VAL A 246 -22.86 -4.86 9.76
C VAL A 246 -24.37 -4.78 9.90
N GLY A 247 -25.03 -5.93 10.09
CA GLY A 247 -26.47 -5.97 10.19
C GLY A 247 -27.01 -7.29 10.74
N GLY A 248 -28.25 -7.25 11.18
CA GLY A 248 -28.99 -8.37 11.78
C GLY A 248 -30.30 -7.90 12.39
N ASN A 249 -31.29 -8.79 12.46
CA ASN A 249 -32.59 -8.52 13.12
C ASN A 249 -33.29 -7.23 12.65
N GLY A 250 -33.35 -7.02 11.33
CA GLY A 250 -33.99 -5.85 10.72
C GLY A 250 -33.21 -4.53 10.86
N ARG A 251 -31.99 -4.56 11.42
CA ARG A 251 -31.12 -3.39 11.56
C ARG A 251 -29.87 -3.55 10.70
N LYS A 252 -29.33 -2.43 10.22
CA LYS A 252 -28.13 -2.37 9.39
C LYS A 252 -27.39 -1.07 9.63
N MET A 253 -26.07 -1.13 9.62
CA MET A 253 -25.17 0.02 9.70
C MET A 253 -24.10 -0.12 8.62
N ILE A 254 -23.80 0.98 7.94
CA ILE A 254 -22.86 1.03 6.83
C ILE A 254 -21.87 2.16 7.08
N TRP A 255 -20.59 1.88 6.82
CA TRP A 255 -19.51 2.85 6.77
C TRP A 255 -18.92 2.86 5.36
N GLN A 256 -18.63 4.03 4.82
CA GLN A 256 -18.01 4.19 3.51
C GLN A 256 -16.89 5.22 3.56
N GLY A 257 -15.81 4.97 2.83
CA GLY A 257 -14.70 5.90 2.77
C GLY A 257 -13.60 5.48 1.82
N VAL A 258 -12.53 6.27 1.82
CA VAL A 258 -11.26 5.95 1.13
C VAL A 258 -10.38 5.17 2.11
N PRO A 259 -9.76 4.05 1.71
CA PRO A 259 -8.87 3.32 2.59
C PRO A 259 -7.65 4.17 2.95
N ARG A 260 -7.24 4.16 4.22
CA ARG A 260 -6.02 4.85 4.68
C ARG A 260 -4.78 4.12 4.19
N SER A 261 -3.73 4.82 3.82
CA SER A 261 -2.43 4.19 3.55
C SER A 261 -1.84 3.52 4.80
N ILE A 262 -1.13 2.40 4.64
CA ILE A 262 -0.34 1.78 5.72
C ILE A 262 0.85 2.64 6.19
N ARG A 263 1.12 3.79 5.54
CA ARG A 263 2.00 4.84 6.11
C ARG A 263 1.47 5.33 7.45
N ASP A 264 0.14 5.36 7.61
CA ASP A 264 -0.52 5.60 8.88
C ASP A 264 -0.60 4.28 9.67
N GLY A 265 -0.10 4.30 10.90
CA GLY A 265 -0.24 3.18 11.82
C GLY A 265 -1.70 2.92 12.20
N HIS A 266 -2.06 1.68 12.52
CA HIS A 266 -3.43 1.30 12.89
C HIS A 266 -3.97 2.13 14.07
N ARG A 267 -3.11 2.46 15.05
CA ARG A 267 -3.45 3.31 16.19
C ARG A 267 -3.93 4.70 15.75
N LYS A 268 -3.28 5.31 14.74
CA LYS A 268 -3.69 6.62 14.23
C LYS A 268 -5.11 6.59 13.65
N VAL A 269 -5.47 5.53 12.92
CA VAL A 269 -6.83 5.34 12.36
C VAL A 269 -7.85 5.09 13.47
N ARG A 270 -7.49 4.24 14.44
CA ARG A 270 -8.32 3.94 15.61
C ARG A 270 -8.60 5.18 16.45
N ASP A 271 -7.56 5.93 16.81
CA ASP A 271 -7.65 7.07 17.70
C ASP A 271 -8.40 8.26 17.04
N SER A 272 -8.46 8.29 15.69
CA SER A 272 -9.30 9.24 14.95
C SER A 272 -10.72 8.73 14.67
N PHE A 273 -11.07 7.51 15.08
CA PHE A 273 -12.36 6.85 14.80
C PHE A 273 -12.73 6.82 13.32
N ASP A 274 -11.74 6.72 12.42
CA ASP A 274 -11.94 6.76 10.97
C ASP A 274 -12.21 5.35 10.42
N GLY A 275 -13.38 4.81 10.78
CA GLY A 275 -13.80 3.45 10.46
C GLY A 275 -15.20 3.11 10.98
N LEU A 276 -15.66 1.90 10.71
CA LEU A 276 -16.93 1.39 11.22
C LEU A 276 -16.81 1.09 12.71
N VAL A 277 -17.26 2.00 13.55
CA VAL A 277 -17.32 1.82 15.02
C VAL A 277 -18.67 1.26 15.44
N ILE A 278 -18.66 0.16 16.17
CA ILE A 278 -19.83 -0.58 16.63
C ILE A 278 -19.77 -0.65 18.15
N HIS A 279 -20.63 0.13 18.82
CA HIS A 279 -20.81 -0.03 20.25
C HIS A 279 -21.36 -1.40 20.59
N ARG A 280 -20.94 -1.94 21.74
CA ARG A 280 -21.36 -3.26 22.20
C ARG A 280 -22.87 -3.50 22.19
N ASN A 281 -23.69 -2.53 22.61
CA ASN A 281 -25.14 -2.69 22.60
C ASN A 281 -25.69 -2.87 21.17
N MET A 282 -25.15 -2.12 20.20
CA MET A 282 -25.49 -2.32 18.79
C MET A 282 -25.04 -3.69 18.30
N ALA A 283 -23.82 -4.12 18.68
CA ALA A 283 -23.29 -5.42 18.34
C ALA A 283 -24.21 -6.57 18.81
N LEU A 284 -24.71 -6.49 20.05
CA LEU A 284 -25.66 -7.44 20.61
C LEU A 284 -27.00 -7.43 19.86
N PHE A 285 -27.50 -6.27 19.44
CA PHE A 285 -28.72 -6.18 18.64
C PHE A 285 -28.57 -6.81 17.24
N PHE A 286 -27.37 -6.82 16.67
CA PHE A 286 -27.10 -7.54 15.41
C PHE A 286 -26.95 -9.06 15.62
N SER A 287 -26.43 -9.48 16.77
CA SER A 287 -26.18 -10.90 17.09
C SER A 287 -27.45 -11.75 17.28
N GLY A 288 -28.55 -11.15 17.73
CA GLY A 288 -29.80 -11.88 18.02
C GLY A 288 -30.17 -11.91 19.50
N ALA A 289 -31.39 -12.37 19.80
CA ALA A 289 -32.03 -12.21 21.10
C ALA A 289 -31.43 -13.07 22.23
N ASN A 290 -30.68 -14.12 21.90
CA ASN A 290 -30.28 -15.14 22.87
C ASN A 290 -29.19 -14.64 23.84
N LYS A 291 -28.46 -13.56 23.51
CA LYS A 291 -27.40 -12.89 24.32
C LYS A 291 -26.32 -13.80 24.95
N GLN A 292 -26.32 -15.10 24.64
CA GLN A 292 -25.36 -16.06 25.14
C GLN A 292 -24.01 -15.95 24.44
N GLU A 293 -23.99 -15.51 23.18
CA GLU A 293 -22.80 -15.32 22.37
C GLU A 293 -22.94 -14.03 21.53
N LEU A 294 -21.80 -13.45 21.16
CA LEU A 294 -21.75 -12.31 20.25
C LEU A 294 -21.33 -12.80 18.86
N LYS A 295 -22.20 -12.66 17.88
CA LYS A 295 -21.99 -12.96 16.47
C LYS A 295 -22.11 -11.68 15.66
N LEU A 296 -20.98 -11.20 15.16
CA LEU A 296 -20.93 -10.08 14.23
C LEU A 296 -20.55 -10.57 12.84
N ARG A 297 -21.29 -10.13 11.83
CA ARG A 297 -20.96 -10.37 10.44
C ARG A 297 -20.63 -9.03 9.80
N VAL A 298 -19.37 -8.86 9.43
CA VAL A 298 -18.89 -7.68 8.70
C VAL A 298 -18.73 -8.07 7.24
N THR A 299 -19.56 -7.51 6.39
CA THR A 299 -19.41 -7.63 4.93
C THR A 299 -18.74 -6.39 4.41
N GLY A 300 -17.80 -6.55 3.48
CA GLY A 300 -17.13 -5.43 2.86
C GLY A 300 -17.07 -5.53 1.35
N THR A 301 -17.06 -4.38 0.70
CA THR A 301 -16.82 -4.24 -0.73
C THR A 301 -15.76 -3.17 -0.97
N MET A 302 -14.84 -3.45 -1.88
CA MET A 302 -13.81 -2.53 -2.37
C MET A 302 -14.13 -2.17 -3.82
N ALA A 303 -13.90 -0.92 -4.18
CA ALA A 303 -14.15 -0.41 -5.52
C ALA A 303 -13.05 0.56 -5.94
N VAL A 304 -12.80 0.61 -7.25
CA VAL A 304 -12.00 1.67 -7.86
C VAL A 304 -12.89 2.89 -8.05
N ASP A 305 -12.39 4.08 -7.71
CA ASP A 305 -13.11 5.32 -7.94
C ASP A 305 -13.30 5.55 -9.46
N MET A 306 -14.55 5.78 -9.86
CA MET A 306 -14.98 5.95 -11.26
C MET A 306 -14.30 7.14 -11.93
N VAL A 307 -13.90 8.16 -11.17
CA VAL A 307 -13.15 9.31 -11.72
C VAL A 307 -11.79 8.89 -12.28
N VAL A 308 -11.16 7.88 -11.67
CA VAL A 308 -9.88 7.32 -12.13
C VAL A 308 -10.09 6.48 -13.40
N LEU A 309 -11.14 5.66 -13.44
CA LEU A 309 -11.53 4.93 -14.66
C LEU A 309 -11.83 5.89 -15.82
N LEU A 310 -12.44 7.04 -15.53
CA LEU A 310 -12.72 8.07 -16.53
C LEU A 310 -11.45 8.78 -17.00
N LYS A 311 -10.54 9.14 -16.09
CA LYS A 311 -9.23 9.73 -16.43
C LYS A 311 -8.35 8.78 -17.24
N LEU A 312 -8.26 7.51 -16.85
CA LEU A 312 -7.51 6.48 -17.57
C LEU A 312 -8.07 6.26 -18.97
N LYS A 313 -9.40 6.20 -19.12
CA LYS A 313 -10.05 6.11 -20.44
C LYS A 313 -9.83 7.36 -21.29
N LEU A 314 -9.81 8.55 -20.69
CA LEU A 314 -9.52 9.79 -21.39
C LEU A 314 -8.07 9.89 -21.86
N LEU A 315 -7.12 9.50 -21.03
CA LEU A 315 -5.71 9.46 -21.38
C LEU A 315 -5.42 8.42 -22.46
N ALA A 316 -6.08 7.25 -22.39
CA ALA A 316 -6.02 6.24 -23.45
C ALA A 316 -6.64 6.72 -24.77
N ALA A 317 -7.68 7.56 -24.72
CA ALA A 317 -8.30 8.16 -25.90
C ALA A 317 -7.53 9.37 -26.46
N ALA A 318 -6.73 10.06 -25.63
CA ALA A 318 -5.91 11.21 -26.05
C ALA A 318 -4.60 10.78 -26.75
N GLY A 319 -4.25 9.50 -26.68
CA GLY A 319 -3.16 8.89 -27.44
C GLY A 319 -3.49 8.76 -28.93
N GLY A 320 -3.56 9.91 -29.62
CA GLY A 320 -3.56 10.01 -31.08
C GLY A 320 -4.94 10.20 -31.72
N HIS A 321 -5.46 11.44 -31.74
CA HIS A 321 -6.23 12.05 -32.86
C HIS A 321 -6.72 13.47 -32.50
N PRO A 322 -6.97 14.36 -33.48
CA PRO A 322 -7.17 15.80 -33.27
C PRO A 322 -8.57 16.21 -32.76
N HIS A 323 -9.43 15.27 -32.33
CA HIS A 323 -10.80 15.55 -31.89
C HIS A 323 -10.96 15.65 -30.36
N CYS A 324 -9.96 16.20 -29.67
CA CYS A 324 -9.93 16.37 -28.21
C CYS A 324 -11.13 17.17 -27.64
N HIS A 325 -11.71 18.10 -28.42
CA HIS A 325 -12.82 18.95 -27.98
C HIS A 325 -14.17 18.22 -27.84
N LEU A 326 -14.44 17.18 -28.65
CA LEU A 326 -15.70 16.44 -28.58
C LEU A 326 -15.74 15.49 -27.37
N HIS A 327 -14.59 14.92 -27.00
CA HIS A 327 -14.44 14.08 -25.81
C HIS A 327 -14.64 14.87 -24.51
N VAL A 328 -14.15 16.11 -24.45
CA VAL A 328 -14.35 17.02 -23.30
C VAL A 328 -15.81 17.45 -23.19
N ALA A 329 -16.48 17.75 -24.31
CA ALA A 329 -17.88 18.15 -24.33
C ALA A 329 -18.82 17.01 -23.86
N LEU A 330 -18.61 15.78 -24.33
CA LEU A 330 -19.40 14.62 -23.90
C LEU A 330 -19.19 14.28 -22.41
N LEU A 331 -17.99 14.53 -21.87
CA LEU A 331 -17.71 14.39 -20.44
C LEU A 331 -18.46 15.41 -19.59
N TRP A 332 -18.57 16.66 -20.07
CA TRP A 332 -19.21 17.75 -19.36
C TRP A 332 -20.72 17.52 -19.17
N PHE A 333 -21.38 16.97 -20.19
CA PHE A 333 -22.80 16.56 -20.09
C PHE A 333 -23.04 15.44 -19.07
N PHE A 334 -22.04 14.59 -18.81
CA PHE A 334 -22.15 13.48 -17.86
C PHE A 334 -21.85 13.93 -16.42
N LEU A 335 -20.82 14.75 -16.22
CA LEU A 335 -20.50 15.33 -14.90
C LEU A 335 -21.65 16.22 -14.37
N LEU A 336 -22.44 16.84 -15.26
CA LEU A 336 -23.63 17.60 -14.87
C LEU A 336 -24.84 16.71 -14.50
N LYS A 337 -24.90 15.46 -14.97
CA LYS A 337 -26.02 14.53 -14.72
C LYS A 337 -25.78 13.54 -13.58
N LEU A 338 -24.54 13.29 -13.20
CA LEU A 338 -24.19 12.41 -12.07
C LEU A 338 -24.79 12.87 -10.71
N PRO A 339 -24.90 14.18 -10.41
CA PRO A 339 -25.54 14.65 -9.17
C PRO A 339 -27.07 14.51 -9.17
N LEU A 340 -27.72 14.29 -10.33
CA LEU A 340 -29.17 14.08 -10.42
C LEU A 340 -29.55 12.60 -10.25
N ALA A 341 -28.68 11.67 -10.63
CA ALA A 341 -28.94 10.24 -10.52
C ALA A 341 -28.74 9.70 -9.08
N THR A 342 -27.87 10.33 -8.27
CA THR A 342 -27.66 9.97 -6.86
C THR A 342 -28.84 10.31 -5.95
N ARG A 343 -29.85 11.04 -6.45
CA ARG A 343 -31.10 11.33 -5.72
C ARG A 343 -32.21 10.31 -5.98
N MET A 344 -32.04 9.39 -6.93
CA MET A 344 -33.04 8.37 -7.23
C MET A 344 -32.69 7.04 -6.59
N ARG A 345 -33.52 6.67 -5.63
CA ARG A 345 -33.56 5.43 -4.86
C ARG A 345 -33.63 4.22 -5.80
N GLY A 346 -32.49 3.63 -6.16
CA GLY A 346 -32.41 2.48 -7.07
C GLY A 346 -31.18 1.61 -6.80
N SER A 347 -31.35 0.29 -6.91
CA SER A 347 -30.31 -0.72 -6.66
C SER A 347 -29.03 -0.43 -7.46
N TYR A 348 -27.87 -0.68 -6.86
CA TYR A 348 -26.53 -0.60 -7.48
C TYR A 348 -26.46 -1.33 -8.84
N THR A 349 -27.26 -2.39 -9.01
CA THR A 349 -27.40 -3.13 -10.27
C THR A 349 -27.87 -2.27 -11.44
N ASP A 350 -28.77 -1.31 -11.18
CA ASP A 350 -29.36 -0.43 -12.21
C ASP A 350 -28.36 0.66 -12.63
N MET A 351 -27.54 1.14 -11.69
CA MET A 351 -26.43 2.04 -11.96
C MET A 351 -25.35 1.34 -12.77
N VAL A 352 -24.98 0.11 -12.42
CA VAL A 352 -24.00 -0.70 -13.17
C VAL A 352 -24.50 -1.02 -14.58
N PHE A 353 -25.78 -1.37 -14.74
CA PHE A 353 -26.39 -1.63 -16.05
C PHE A 353 -26.41 -0.38 -16.92
N SER A 354 -26.80 0.77 -16.35
CA SER A 354 -26.77 2.07 -17.03
C SER A 354 -25.35 2.48 -17.43
N MET A 355 -24.35 2.20 -16.59
CA MET A 355 -22.94 2.44 -16.93
C MET A 355 -22.41 1.48 -18.00
N ARG A 356 -22.81 0.20 -17.99
CA ARG A 356 -22.45 -0.78 -19.04
C ARG A 356 -23.03 -0.39 -20.39
N LEU A 357 -24.30 0.00 -20.43
CA LEU A 357 -24.97 0.47 -21.65
C LEU A 357 -24.34 1.78 -22.16
N PHE A 358 -23.93 2.66 -21.24
CA PHE A 358 -23.21 3.88 -21.57
C PHE A 358 -21.84 3.59 -22.20
N PHE A 359 -21.02 2.72 -21.61
CA PHE A 359 -19.72 2.35 -22.20
C PHE A 359 -19.86 1.61 -23.52
N PHE A 360 -20.91 0.79 -23.69
CA PHE A 360 -21.24 0.14 -24.95
C PHE A 360 -21.56 1.17 -26.05
N ARG A 361 -22.41 2.15 -25.74
CA ARG A 361 -22.75 3.25 -26.68
C ARG A 361 -21.56 4.16 -26.97
N LEU A 362 -20.74 4.45 -25.95
CA LEU A 362 -19.52 5.25 -26.09
C LEU A 362 -18.50 4.54 -27.00
N ASN A 363 -18.28 3.23 -26.83
CA ASN A 363 -17.40 2.47 -27.72
C ASN A 363 -17.87 2.47 -29.18
N ARG A 364 -19.18 2.41 -29.44
CA ARG A 364 -19.73 2.53 -30.81
C ARG A 364 -19.52 3.92 -31.44
N VAL A 365 -19.40 4.97 -30.62
CA VAL A 365 -19.15 6.35 -31.10
C VAL A 365 -17.65 6.61 -31.26
N LEU A 366 -16.81 6.00 -30.41
CA LEU A 366 -15.35 6.16 -30.44
C LEU A 366 -14.67 5.34 -31.55
N PHE A 367 -15.27 4.22 -31.96
CA PHE A 367 -14.74 3.34 -33.02
C PHE A 367 -15.83 3.09 -34.09
N PRO A 368 -15.98 3.98 -35.08
CA PRO A 368 -16.81 3.67 -36.24
C PRO A 368 -16.09 2.63 -37.11
N ASP A 369 -16.70 1.45 -37.28
CA ASP A 369 -16.18 0.41 -38.18
C ASP A 369 -16.29 0.88 -39.64
N THR A 370 -15.21 0.69 -40.44
CA THR A 370 -15.21 0.20 -41.85
C THR A 370 -13.84 0.41 -42.54
N PRO A 371 -13.50 -0.33 -43.62
CA PRO A 371 -13.57 -1.79 -43.78
C PRO A 371 -12.24 -2.37 -44.29
N GLY A 372 -11.78 -3.51 -43.75
CA GLY A 372 -10.58 -4.14 -44.35
C GLY A 372 -9.97 -5.31 -43.61
N ARG A 373 -10.61 -6.48 -43.72
CA ARG A 373 -9.94 -7.78 -43.73
C ARG A 373 -9.22 -8.22 -42.43
N ASN A 374 -9.99 -8.41 -41.36
CA ASN A 374 -9.71 -9.49 -40.39
C ASN A 374 -10.95 -10.01 -39.61
N GLY A 375 -12.14 -9.95 -40.21
CA GLY A 375 -13.41 -10.37 -39.59
C GLY A 375 -13.58 -11.88 -39.31
N ARG A 376 -12.70 -12.74 -39.85
CA ARG A 376 -12.94 -14.19 -39.84
C ARG A 376 -12.61 -14.92 -38.54
N ARG A 377 -11.94 -14.28 -37.57
CA ARG A 377 -11.61 -14.91 -36.28
C ARG A 377 -12.76 -14.82 -35.28
N TRP A 378 -13.43 -13.67 -35.24
CA TRP A 378 -14.61 -13.42 -34.39
C TRP A 378 -15.89 -14.04 -34.95
N GLU A 379 -16.07 -14.06 -36.28
CA GLU A 379 -17.22 -14.71 -36.92
C GLU A 379 -17.25 -16.24 -36.76
N ARG A 380 -16.09 -16.88 -36.57
CA ARG A 380 -16.00 -18.32 -36.25
C ARG A 380 -16.37 -18.61 -34.79
N ALA A 381 -15.95 -17.75 -33.87
CA ALA A 381 -16.29 -17.86 -32.46
C ALA A 381 -17.80 -17.64 -32.23
N LEU A 382 -18.39 -16.68 -32.94
CA LEU A 382 -19.84 -16.41 -32.93
C LEU A 382 -20.67 -17.56 -33.53
N ARG A 383 -20.19 -18.21 -34.61
CA ARG A 383 -20.88 -19.37 -35.20
C ARG A 383 -20.95 -20.58 -34.26
N LEU A 384 -19.82 -20.88 -33.60
CA LEU A 384 -19.74 -21.97 -32.61
C LEU A 384 -20.57 -21.71 -31.35
N PHE A 385 -20.77 -20.42 -31.01
CA PHE A 385 -21.64 -20.02 -29.91
C PHE A 385 -23.13 -20.11 -30.30
N HIS A 386 -23.48 -19.75 -31.53
CA HIS A 386 -24.85 -19.83 -32.04
C HIS A 386 -25.34 -21.28 -32.23
N GLU A 387 -24.50 -22.20 -32.71
CA GLU A 387 -24.87 -23.62 -32.84
C GLU A 387 -25.13 -24.28 -31.48
N ARG A 388 -24.42 -23.87 -30.43
CA ARG A 388 -24.59 -24.42 -29.08
C ARG A 388 -25.79 -23.84 -28.33
N VAL A 389 -26.34 -22.71 -28.79
CA VAL A 389 -27.54 -22.06 -28.23
C VAL A 389 -28.82 -22.48 -28.98
N ALA A 390 -28.72 -22.95 -30.22
CA ALA A 390 -29.87 -23.34 -31.04
C ALA A 390 -30.46 -24.73 -30.70
N GLU A 391 -29.81 -25.55 -29.88
CA GLU A 391 -30.32 -26.90 -29.55
C GLU A 391 -31.19 -26.96 -28.28
N ASP A 392 -31.18 -25.93 -27.42
CA ASP A 392 -31.75 -26.07 -26.06
C ASP A 392 -33.03 -25.24 -25.79
N GLY A 393 -33.81 -24.92 -26.82
CA GLY A 393 -34.91 -23.95 -26.68
C GLY A 393 -36.16 -24.20 -27.52
N ARG A 394 -36.61 -25.44 -27.69
CA ARG A 394 -37.97 -25.75 -28.18
C ARG A 394 -38.84 -26.29 -27.05
N TYR A 395 -39.74 -25.47 -26.49
CA TYR A 395 -41.18 -25.78 -26.45
C TYR A 395 -42.04 -24.55 -26.07
N SER A 396 -43.09 -24.32 -26.87
CA SER A 396 -44.20 -23.33 -26.77
C SER A 396 -45.38 -23.96 -25.97
N PRO A 397 -46.56 -23.34 -25.67
CA PRO A 397 -47.45 -22.65 -26.65
C PRO A 397 -48.28 -21.42 -26.21
N ASN A 398 -48.58 -20.59 -27.23
CA ASN A 398 -49.79 -19.77 -27.51
C ASN A 398 -50.17 -18.56 -26.62
N ALA A 399 -50.77 -17.47 -27.12
CA ALA A 399 -50.89 -16.81 -28.44
C ALA A 399 -51.69 -15.49 -28.23
N GLN A 400 -51.23 -14.38 -28.85
CA GLN A 400 -51.88 -13.06 -29.10
C GLN A 400 -52.43 -12.25 -27.87
N SER A 401 -52.17 -10.95 -27.68
CA SER A 401 -51.73 -9.87 -28.59
C SER A 401 -51.16 -8.66 -27.85
N ASN A 402 -50.21 -7.97 -28.53
CA ASN A 402 -49.68 -6.60 -28.37
C ASN A 402 -48.20 -6.45 -27.96
N GLU A 403 -47.30 -6.93 -28.83
CA GLU A 403 -46.39 -6.16 -29.71
C GLU A 403 -46.56 -4.60 -29.67
N ASP A 404 -45.59 -3.71 -29.84
CA ASP A 404 -44.24 -3.76 -30.39
C ASP A 404 -43.61 -2.37 -30.17
N SER A 405 -42.31 -2.27 -29.82
CA SER A 405 -41.54 -1.03 -30.12
C SER A 405 -40.03 -1.08 -29.89
N LEU A 406 -39.43 -2.14 -29.33
CA LEU A 406 -38.02 -2.04 -28.90
C LEU A 406 -37.07 -3.15 -29.36
N HIS A 407 -37.47 -3.99 -30.32
CA HIS A 407 -36.57 -5.03 -30.85
C HIS A 407 -36.30 -5.00 -32.36
N THR A 408 -36.94 -4.13 -33.13
CA THR A 408 -36.68 -4.00 -34.58
C THR A 408 -35.40 -3.20 -34.92
N PHE A 409 -34.66 -2.69 -33.93
CA PHE A 409 -33.55 -1.73 -34.15
C PHE A 409 -32.16 -2.15 -33.66
N SER A 410 -31.86 -3.45 -33.61
CA SER A 410 -30.46 -3.88 -33.68
C SER A 410 -30.33 -5.18 -34.43
N MET A 411 -30.07 -5.04 -35.74
CA MET A 411 -29.08 -5.79 -36.53
C MET A 411 -29.61 -6.14 -37.93
N LEU A 412 -29.70 -5.14 -38.81
CA LEU A 412 -29.31 -5.32 -40.21
C LEU A 412 -28.23 -4.30 -40.52
N ALA A 413 -27.11 -4.84 -40.98
CA ALA A 413 -25.82 -4.18 -41.18
C ALA A 413 -25.91 -2.90 -42.01
N LEU A 414 -25.48 -1.80 -41.39
CA LEU A 414 -24.57 -0.80 -41.95
C LEU A 414 -23.57 -0.40 -40.85
#